data_AF-A0A1Q3DYB5-F1
#
_entry.id   AF-A0A1Q3DYB5-F1
#
_cell.length_a   1.000
_cell.length_b   1.000
_cell.length_c   1.000
_cell.angle_alpha   90.00
_cell.angle_beta   90.00
_cell.angle_gamma   90.00
#
_symmetry.space_group_name_H-M   'P 1'
#
loop_
_entity.id
_entity.type
_entity.pdbx_description
1 polymer ?
#
loop_
_entity_poly.entity_id
_entity_poly.type
_entity_poly.pdbx_seq_one_letter_code
_entity_poly.pdbx_strand_id
1 'polypeptide(L)'
;MTRISNDGAVVDGLIFLWAMERVYLDAWTYVRDLTNISAPFIFSSESTLTRTNSAILSLSDNWSCPEFVKFVDDLADLVDSLGIQPGSAEWSRAEEVWARVIELEADFWPTEV
;
A
#
# COMPACT_ATOMS: atom_id res chain seq x y z
N MET A 1 -11.66 2.86 -9.12
CA MET A 1 -11.24 4.25 -8.84
C MET A 1 -12.28 5.29 -9.29
N THR A 2 -12.64 5.39 -10.57
CA THR A 2 -13.50 6.48 -11.10
C THR A 2 -14.90 6.56 -10.48
N ARG A 3 -15.51 5.43 -10.07
CA ARG A 3 -16.83 5.42 -9.42
C ARG A 3 -16.83 6.04 -8.03
N ILE A 4 -15.82 5.76 -7.20
CA ILE A 4 -15.73 6.30 -5.85
C ILE A 4 -15.50 7.82 -5.91
N SER A 5 -14.72 8.29 -6.90
CA SER A 5 -14.47 9.71 -7.12
C SER A 5 -15.67 10.48 -7.70
N ASN A 6 -16.56 9.85 -8.46
CA ASN A 6 -17.68 10.53 -9.13
C ASN A 6 -19.01 10.40 -8.36
N ASP A 7 -19.27 9.25 -7.74
CA ASP A 7 -20.58 8.92 -7.16
C ASP A 7 -20.51 8.65 -5.64
N GLY A 8 -19.30 8.55 -5.07
CA GLY A 8 -19.07 8.25 -3.66
C GLY A 8 -19.11 9.50 -2.77
N ALA A 9 -19.33 9.31 -1.47
CA ALA A 9 -19.11 10.39 -0.51
C ALA A 9 -17.61 10.71 -0.45
N VAL A 10 -17.23 11.97 -0.18
CA VAL A 10 -15.82 12.37 0.02
C VAL A 10 -15.13 11.49 1.07
N VAL A 11 -15.90 11.06 2.07
CA VAL A 11 -15.51 10.08 3.11
C VAL A 11 -15.02 8.77 2.49
N ASP A 12 -15.79 8.19 1.55
CA ASP A 12 -15.44 6.93 0.89
C ASP A 12 -14.19 7.08 0.02
N GLY A 13 -14.04 8.24 -0.63
CA GLY A 13 -12.85 8.58 -1.41
C GLY A 13 -11.58 8.69 -0.54
N LEU A 14 -11.70 9.23 0.66
CA LEU A 14 -10.59 9.33 1.60
C LEU A 14 -10.21 7.96 2.18
N ILE A 15 -11.19 7.13 2.56
CA ILE A 15 -10.95 5.75 3.02
C ILE A 15 -10.27 4.95 1.91
N PHE A 16 -10.75 5.08 0.67
CA PHE A 16 -10.15 4.45 -0.50
C PHE A 16 -8.69 4.89 -0.69
N LEU A 17 -8.41 6.19 -0.63
CA LEU A 17 -7.05 6.72 -0.77
C LEU A 17 -6.12 6.14 0.29
N TRP A 18 -6.49 6.24 1.57
CA TRP A 18 -5.71 5.67 2.66
C TRP A 18 -5.47 4.17 2.46
N ALA A 19 -6.50 3.42 2.09
CA ALA A 19 -6.40 1.97 1.91
C ALA A 19 -5.37 1.59 0.83
N MET A 20 -5.39 2.27 -0.32
CA MET A 20 -4.45 2.04 -1.41
C MET A 20 -3.00 2.29 -0.99
N GLU A 21 -2.75 3.42 -0.33
CA GLU A 21 -1.39 3.82 0.07
C GLU A 21 -0.88 2.94 1.21
N ARG A 22 -1.78 2.49 2.11
CA ARG A 22 -1.45 1.55 3.18
C ARG A 22 -0.97 0.20 2.64
N VAL A 23 -1.68 -0.36 1.65
CA VAL A 23 -1.30 -1.65 1.04
C VAL A 23 0.06 -1.56 0.36
N TYR A 24 0.33 -0.46 -0.35
CA TYR A 24 1.64 -0.21 -0.95
C TYR A 24 2.75 -0.12 0.10
N LEU A 25 2.53 0.65 1.17
CA LEU A 25 3.51 0.79 2.24
C LEU A 25 3.83 -0.57 2.87
N ASP A 26 2.81 -1.37 3.19
CA ASP A 26 3.00 -2.68 3.82
C ASP A 26 3.75 -3.65 2.89
N ALA A 27 3.36 -3.72 1.61
CA ALA A 27 4.00 -4.59 0.63
C ALA A 27 5.47 -4.22 0.39
N TRP A 28 5.77 -2.94 0.15
CA TRP A 28 7.14 -2.50 -0.13
C TRP A 28 8.04 -2.48 1.10
N THR A 29 7.48 -2.26 2.29
CA THR A 29 8.20 -2.45 3.56
C THR A 29 8.61 -3.91 3.73
N TYR A 30 7.69 -4.85 3.46
CA TYR A 30 8.00 -6.28 3.50
C TYR A 30 9.09 -6.66 2.50
N VAL A 31 9.03 -6.16 1.26
CA VAL A 31 10.07 -6.38 0.24
C VAL A 31 11.42 -5.84 0.72
N ARG A 32 11.47 -4.60 1.24
CA ARG A 32 12.70 -4.01 1.80
C ARG A 32 13.28 -4.90 2.89
N ASP A 33 12.45 -5.35 3.84
CA ASP A 33 12.91 -6.17 4.95
C ASP A 33 13.44 -7.53 4.47
N LEU A 34 12.81 -8.16 3.47
CA LEU A 34 13.33 -9.35 2.80
C LEU A 34 14.68 -9.10 2.12
N THR A 35 14.84 -7.96 1.43
CA THR A 35 16.12 -7.61 0.80
C THR A 35 17.20 -7.43 1.87
N ASN A 36 16.91 -6.76 3.00
CA ASN A 36 17.86 -6.58 4.09
C ASN A 36 18.29 -7.92 4.73
N ILE A 37 17.36 -8.86 4.89
CA ILE A 37 17.64 -10.19 5.45
C ILE A 37 18.43 -11.07 4.46
N SER A 38 18.08 -11.01 3.17
CA SER A 38 18.60 -11.92 2.13
C SER A 38 19.84 -11.37 1.39
N ALA A 39 20.17 -10.09 1.60
CA ALA A 39 21.21 -9.39 0.85
C ALA A 39 22.66 -9.89 1.01
N PRO A 40 23.11 -10.52 2.11
CA PRO A 40 24.51 -10.95 2.19
C PRO A 40 24.91 -12.00 1.14
N PHE A 41 23.94 -12.71 0.55
CA PHE A 41 24.19 -13.84 -0.36
C PHE A 41 23.81 -13.57 -1.83
N ILE A 42 22.79 -12.75 -2.11
CA ILE A 42 22.22 -12.60 -3.47
C ILE A 42 22.74 -11.35 -4.21
N PHE A 43 23.06 -10.26 -3.50
CA PHE A 43 23.46 -8.99 -4.12
C PHE A 43 24.98 -8.74 -4.11
N SER A 44 25.77 -9.68 -3.59
CA SER A 44 27.22 -9.59 -3.41
C SER A 44 28.05 -9.85 -4.68
N SER A 45 27.44 -10.40 -5.74
CA SER A 45 28.10 -10.53 -7.04
C SER A 45 27.75 -9.33 -7.92
N GLU A 46 28.62 -8.34 -7.89
CA GLU A 46 28.60 -7.08 -8.67
C GLU A 46 28.42 -7.30 -10.20
N SER A 47 28.60 -8.53 -10.69
CA SER A 47 28.42 -8.91 -12.09
C SER A 47 27.00 -9.35 -12.50
N THR A 48 26.05 -9.48 -11.56
CA THR A 48 24.68 -10.00 -11.83
C THR A 48 23.54 -9.18 -11.20
N LEU A 49 23.76 -7.89 -10.91
CA LEU A 49 22.63 -6.98 -10.67
C LEU A 49 21.88 -6.78 -11.99
N THR A 50 20.88 -7.63 -12.23
CA THR A 50 19.92 -7.44 -13.32
C THR A 50 19.21 -6.10 -13.10
N ARG A 51 18.79 -5.44 -14.19
CA ARG A 51 18.01 -4.18 -14.10
C ARG A 51 16.79 -4.33 -13.18
N THR A 52 16.22 -5.52 -13.11
CA THR A 52 15.11 -5.88 -12.22
C THR A 52 15.49 -5.73 -10.75
N ASN A 53 16.65 -6.27 -10.34
CA ASN A 53 17.13 -6.17 -8.96
C ASN A 53 17.36 -4.72 -8.53
N SER A 54 17.98 -3.90 -9.39
CA SER A 54 18.15 -2.47 -9.11
C SER A 54 16.81 -1.71 -9.03
N ALA A 55 15.83 -2.09 -9.86
CA ALA A 55 14.50 -1.49 -9.81
C ALA A 55 13.78 -1.86 -8.51
N ILE A 56 13.83 -3.13 -8.09
CA ILE A 56 13.23 -3.58 -6.82
C ILE A 56 13.79 -2.80 -5.64
N LEU A 57 15.11 -2.63 -5.55
CA LEU A 57 15.75 -1.85 -4.48
C LEU A 57 15.30 -0.38 -4.51
N SER A 58 15.34 0.26 -5.67
CA SER A 58 14.92 1.67 -5.81
C SER A 58 13.45 1.88 -5.46
N LEU A 59 12.58 0.93 -5.83
CA LEU A 59 11.15 1.00 -5.57
C LEU A 59 10.84 0.72 -4.10
N SER A 60 11.49 -0.28 -3.50
CA SER A 60 11.34 -0.56 -2.07
C SER A 60 11.81 0.61 -1.23
N ASP A 61 12.91 1.26 -1.58
CA ASP A 61 13.40 2.43 -0.88
C ASP A 61 12.42 3.60 -0.98
N ASN A 62 11.86 3.85 -2.17
CA ASN A 62 10.90 4.94 -2.39
C ASN A 62 9.59 4.75 -1.60
N TRP A 63 8.95 3.58 -1.71
CA TRP A 63 7.65 3.31 -1.09
C TRP A 63 7.72 2.82 0.36
N SER A 64 8.92 2.81 0.96
CA SER A 64 9.09 2.60 2.39
C SER A 64 9.93 3.69 3.05
N CYS A 65 10.17 4.80 2.34
CA CYS A 65 10.91 5.93 2.90
C CYS A 65 10.11 6.61 4.03
N PRO A 66 10.80 7.29 4.96
CA PRO A 66 10.13 7.97 6.08
C PRO A 66 9.09 9.01 5.66
N GLU A 67 9.29 9.66 4.51
CA GLU A 67 8.33 10.63 3.96
C GLU A 67 7.04 9.95 3.52
N PHE A 68 7.13 8.81 2.84
CA PHE A 68 5.96 8.05 2.43
C PHE A 68 5.23 7.43 3.62
N VAL A 69 5.98 6.91 4.61
CA VAL A 69 5.39 6.44 5.88
C VAL A 69 4.59 7.57 6.54
N LYS A 70 5.19 8.75 6.67
CA LYS A 70 4.50 9.91 7.25
C LYS A 70 3.25 10.30 6.45
N PHE A 71 3.31 10.26 5.13
CA PHE A 71 2.16 10.55 4.28
C PHE A 71 1.00 9.59 4.54
N VAL A 72 1.28 8.29 4.65
CA VAL A 72 0.27 7.26 4.97
C VAL A 72 -0.28 7.44 6.39
N ASP A 73 0.56 7.77 7.36
CA ASP A 73 0.15 8.05 8.74
C ASP A 73 -0.75 9.30 8.81
N ASP A 74 -0.41 10.37 8.09
CA ASP A 74 -1.23 11.59 8.02
C ASP A 74 -2.61 11.30 7.38
N LEU A 75 -2.69 10.38 6.41
CA LEU A 75 -3.97 9.90 5.86
C LEU A 75 -4.76 9.07 6.88
N ALA A 76 -4.08 8.24 7.67
CA ALA A 76 -4.70 7.43 8.71
C ALA A 76 -5.35 8.33 9.79
N ASP A 77 -4.62 9.33 10.27
CA ASP A 77 -5.11 10.32 11.22
C ASP A 77 -6.36 11.05 10.67
N LEU A 78 -6.37 11.36 9.37
CA LEU A 78 -7.51 12.01 8.73
C LEU A 78 -8.73 11.08 8.66
N VAL A 79 -8.53 9.80 8.34
CA VAL A 79 -9.62 8.79 8.35
C VAL A 79 -10.16 8.60 9.77
N ASP A 80 -9.28 8.49 10.77
CA ASP A 80 -9.68 8.35 12.17
C ASP A 80 -10.45 9.57 12.68
N SER A 81 -10.08 10.77 12.22
CA SER A 81 -10.78 12.02 12.57
C SER A 81 -12.23 12.09 12.09
N LEU A 82 -12.63 11.23 11.13
CA LEU A 82 -14.03 11.11 10.69
C LEU A 82 -14.94 10.53 11.78
N GLY A 83 -14.37 9.91 12.83
CA GLY A 83 -15.11 9.42 13.97
C GLY A 83 -16.09 8.30 13.62
N ILE A 84 -15.77 7.49 12.60
CA ILE A 84 -16.61 6.36 12.17
C ILE A 84 -16.69 5.34 13.31
N GLN A 85 -17.91 5.06 13.76
CA GLN A 85 -18.13 4.19 14.92
C GLN A 85 -18.30 2.72 14.47
N PRO A 86 -17.63 1.76 15.13
CA PRO A 86 -17.83 0.35 14.84
C PRO A 86 -19.31 -0.05 14.88
N GLY A 87 -19.77 -0.76 13.84
CA GLY A 87 -21.16 -1.20 13.71
C GLY A 87 -22.14 -0.15 13.15
N SER A 88 -21.68 1.07 12.83
CA SER A 88 -22.49 2.03 12.07
C SER A 88 -22.56 1.66 10.57
N ALA A 89 -23.48 2.29 9.84
CA ALA A 89 -23.57 2.09 8.40
C ALA A 89 -22.33 2.61 7.66
N GLU A 90 -21.72 3.68 8.15
CA GLU A 90 -20.46 4.24 7.66
C GLU A 90 -19.31 3.24 7.85
N TRP A 91 -19.26 2.56 9.00
CA TRP A 91 -18.27 1.52 9.25
C TRP A 91 -18.39 0.37 8.27
N SER A 92 -19.62 -0.14 8.05
CA SER A 92 -19.84 -1.19 7.07
C SER A 92 -19.42 -0.78 5.66
N ARG A 93 -19.71 0.46 5.24
CA ARG A 93 -19.24 0.98 3.95
C ARG A 93 -17.72 1.10 3.88
N ALA A 94 -17.07 1.56 4.96
CA ALA A 94 -15.62 1.67 5.03
C ALA A 94 -14.94 0.30 4.88
N GLU A 95 -15.47 -0.72 5.58
CA GLU A 95 -15.02 -2.11 5.47
C GLU A 95 -15.23 -2.68 4.06
N GLU A 96 -16.35 -2.38 3.40
CA GLU A 96 -16.59 -2.80 2.00
C GLU A 96 -15.57 -2.17 1.04
N VAL A 97 -15.26 -0.88 1.22
CA VAL A 97 -14.24 -0.20 0.41
C VAL A 97 -12.87 -0.83 0.66
N TRP A 98 -12.48 -1.04 1.92
CA TRP A 98 -11.22 -1.68 2.30
C TRP A 98 -11.10 -3.08 1.69
N ALA A 99 -12.11 -3.93 1.88
CA ALA A 99 -12.12 -5.30 1.34
C ALA A 99 -11.98 -5.30 -0.19
N ARG A 100 -12.66 -4.37 -0.87
CA ARG A 100 -12.56 -4.27 -2.33
C ARG A 100 -11.19 -3.78 -2.80
N VAL A 101 -10.54 -2.87 -2.06
CA VAL A 101 -9.17 -2.45 -2.35
C VAL A 101 -8.22 -3.63 -2.22
N ILE A 102 -8.28 -4.39 -1.13
CA ILE A 102 -7.42 -5.55 -0.91
C ILE A 102 -7.58 -6.60 -2.01
N GLU A 103 -8.82 -6.89 -2.42
CA GLU A 103 -9.09 -7.82 -3.53
C GLU A 103 -8.43 -7.34 -4.83
N LEU A 104 -8.62 -6.06 -5.18
CA LEU A 104 -8.05 -5.49 -6.41
C LEU A 104 -6.53 -5.42 -6.38
N GLU A 105 -5.94 -5.10 -5.23
CA GLU A 105 -4.48 -5.04 -5.06
C GLU A 105 -3.86 -6.45 -5.08
N ALA A 106 -4.55 -7.47 -4.55
CA ALA A 106 -4.10 -8.85 -4.68
C ALA A 106 -4.10 -9.31 -6.15
N ASP A 107 -5.16 -8.99 -6.89
CA ASP A 107 -5.30 -9.32 -8.32
C ASP A 107 -4.40 -8.50 -9.24
N PHE A 108 -3.91 -7.34 -8.78
CA PHE A 108 -3.00 -6.50 -9.55
C PHE A 108 -1.65 -7.17 -9.79
N TRP A 109 -1.16 -7.93 -8.81
CA TRP A 109 0.13 -8.59 -8.91
C TRP A 109 0.02 -9.88 -9.74
N PRO A 110 0.96 -10.12 -10.68
CA PRO A 110 0.93 -11.33 -11.47
C PRO A 110 1.09 -12.56 -10.58
N THR A 111 0.17 -13.51 -10.69
CA THR A 111 0.40 -14.87 -10.20
C THR A 111 1.34 -15.59 -11.16
N GLU A 112 2.25 -16.40 -10.64
CA GLU A 112 3.16 -17.16 -11.51
C GLU A 112 2.35 -18.05 -12.46
N VAL A 113 2.53 -17.85 -13.76
CA VAL A 113 1.97 -18.66 -14.85
C VAL A 113 3.07 -19.47 -15.52
#